data_AF-A0A6I2FNG7-F1
#
_entry.id   AF-A0A6I2FNG7-F1
#
_cell.length_a   1.000
_cell.length_b   1.000
_cell.length_c   1.000
_cell.angle_alpha   90.00
_cell.angle_beta   90.00
_cell.angle_gamma   90.00
#
_symmetry.space_group_name_H-M   'P 1'
#
loop_
_entity.id
_entity.type
_entity.pdbx_description
1 polymer ?
#
loop_
_entity_poly.entity_id
_entity_poly.type
_entity_poly.pdbx_seq_one_letter_code
_entity_poly.pdbx_strand_id
1 'polypeptide(L)'
;MTHAGWEALLDRFEHDLADAAAPRTWTPPDTALPPEFADRARALLARQDERMQQLRDVLDELHGQIAALRRVPRMRGDIPILLDVDL
;
A
#
# COMPACT_ATOMS: atom_id res chain seq x y z
N MET A 1 9.33 -25.61 -13.09
CA MET A 1 8.59 -24.58 -13.87
C MET A 1 9.19 -24.48 -15.27
N THR A 2 8.42 -24.08 -16.28
CA THR A 2 8.91 -23.90 -17.66
C THR A 2 9.13 -22.41 -17.95
N HIS A 3 9.80 -22.08 -19.07
CA HIS A 3 9.98 -20.69 -19.52
C HIS A 3 8.65 -19.92 -19.60
N ALA A 4 7.61 -20.52 -20.19
CA ALA A 4 6.25 -19.97 -20.22
C ALA A 4 5.65 -19.76 -18.83
N GLY A 5 6.04 -20.58 -17.85
CA GLY A 5 5.64 -20.40 -16.45
C GLY A 5 6.27 -19.16 -15.82
N TRP A 6 7.51 -18.81 -16.18
CA TRP A 6 8.17 -17.58 -15.71
C TRP A 6 7.57 -16.33 -16.36
N GLU A 7 7.25 -16.39 -17.64
CA GLU A 7 6.59 -15.31 -18.36
C GLU A 7 5.23 -14.98 -17.75
N ALA A 8 4.37 -15.99 -17.60
CA ALA A 8 3.05 -15.82 -16.98
C ALA A 8 3.13 -15.30 -15.52
N LEU A 9 4.21 -15.65 -14.82
CA LEU A 9 4.45 -15.18 -13.45
C LEU A 9 4.74 -13.68 -13.39
N LEU A 10 5.62 -13.21 -14.29
CA LEU A 10 5.98 -11.81 -14.40
C LEU A 10 4.83 -10.96 -14.94
N ASP A 11 4.10 -11.47 -15.94
CA ASP A 11 2.89 -10.83 -16.47
C ASP A 11 1.86 -10.59 -15.35
N ARG A 12 1.64 -11.61 -14.51
CA ARG A 12 0.72 -11.50 -13.37
C ARG A 12 1.16 -10.40 -12.41
N PHE A 13 2.44 -10.35 -12.07
CA PHE A 13 2.93 -9.33 -11.14
C PHE A 13 2.85 -7.92 -11.70
N GLU A 14 3.08 -7.74 -12.98
CA GLU A 14 2.89 -6.44 -13.64
C GLU A 14 1.42 -6.02 -13.62
N HIS A 15 0.50 -6.97 -13.84
CA HIS A 15 -0.93 -6.72 -13.74
C HIS A 15 -1.37 -6.38 -12.32
N ASP A 16 -0.91 -7.14 -11.32
CA ASP A 16 -1.22 -6.90 -9.90
C ASP A 16 -0.76 -5.50 -9.46
N LEU A 17 0.37 -5.03 -9.99
CA LEU A 17 0.88 -3.67 -9.73
C LEU A 17 0.01 -2.59 -10.36
N ALA A 18 -0.52 -2.81 -11.56
CA ALA A 18 -1.35 -1.85 -12.30
C ALA A 18 -2.73 -1.65 -11.65
N ASP A 19 -3.39 -2.75 -11.26
CA ASP A 19 -4.79 -2.71 -10.79
C ASP A 19 -4.93 -2.62 -9.27
N ALA A 20 -3.83 -2.46 -8.54
CA ALA A 20 -3.81 -2.55 -7.07
C ALA A 20 -4.58 -3.77 -6.56
N ALA A 21 -4.44 -4.89 -7.27
CA ALA A 21 -5.24 -6.08 -7.04
C ALA A 21 -4.95 -6.68 -5.66
N ALA A 22 -5.91 -7.42 -5.11
CA ALA A 22 -5.69 -8.12 -3.86
C ALA A 22 -4.51 -9.09 -3.99
N PRO A 23 -3.60 -9.14 -2.99
CA PRO A 23 -2.44 -10.00 -3.06
C PRO A 23 -2.87 -11.46 -3.15
N ARG A 24 -2.42 -12.15 -4.20
CA ARG A 24 -2.66 -13.58 -4.38
C ARG A 24 -1.58 -14.38 -3.67
N THR A 25 -1.90 -15.62 -3.30
CA THR A 25 -0.92 -16.55 -2.73
C THR A 25 0.28 -16.69 -3.67
N TRP A 26 1.45 -16.30 -3.18
CA TRP A 26 2.71 -16.44 -3.88
C TRP A 26 3.29 -17.82 -3.62
N THR A 27 3.48 -18.60 -4.67
CA THR A 27 4.28 -19.83 -4.63
C THR A 27 5.56 -19.57 -5.39
N PRO A 28 6.72 -19.51 -4.70
CA PRO A 28 7.99 -19.28 -5.37
C PRO A 28 8.28 -20.45 -6.32
N PRO A 29 8.82 -20.18 -7.51
CA PRO A 29 9.19 -21.25 -8.43
C PRO A 29 10.49 -21.95 -8.01
N ASP A 30 10.52 -23.27 -8.11
CA ASP A 30 11.68 -24.11 -7.74
C ASP A 30 12.86 -24.03 -8.74
N THR A 31 12.66 -23.33 -9.86
CA THR A 31 13.66 -23.18 -10.91
C THR A 31 14.24 -21.78 -10.87
N ALA A 32 15.54 -21.63 -11.08
CA ALA A 32 16.17 -20.31 -11.20
C ALA A 32 15.52 -19.45 -12.30
N LEU A 33 15.60 -18.12 -12.13
CA LEU A 33 15.13 -17.15 -13.12
C LEU A 33 16.00 -17.23 -14.39
N PRO A 34 15.40 -17.44 -15.57
CA PRO A 34 16.12 -17.39 -16.84
C PRO A 34 16.76 -16.01 -17.08
N PRO A 35 17.99 -15.94 -17.65
CA PRO A 35 18.74 -14.70 -17.78
C PRO A 35 18.02 -13.64 -18.64
N GLU A 36 17.22 -14.05 -19.62
CA GLU A 36 16.42 -13.18 -20.47
C GLU A 36 15.35 -12.39 -19.69
N PHE A 37 14.92 -12.88 -18.53
CA PHE A 37 13.95 -12.19 -17.68
C PHE A 37 14.60 -11.36 -16.57
N ALA A 38 15.93 -11.36 -16.45
CA ALA A 38 16.63 -10.71 -15.33
C ALA A 38 16.40 -9.18 -15.30
N ASP A 39 16.43 -8.53 -16.45
CA ASP A 39 16.19 -7.09 -16.55
C ASP A 39 14.73 -6.74 -16.23
N ARG A 40 13.80 -7.55 -16.74
CA ARG A 40 12.36 -7.43 -16.48
C ARG A 40 12.05 -7.58 -14.99
N ALA A 41 12.60 -8.61 -14.36
CA ALA A 41 12.44 -8.84 -12.92
C ALA A 41 13.02 -7.68 -12.08
N ARG A 42 14.19 -7.15 -12.46
CA ARG A 42 14.78 -5.99 -11.78
C ARG A 42 13.92 -4.73 -11.90
N ALA A 43 13.37 -4.46 -13.09
CA ALA A 43 12.46 -3.33 -13.28
C ALA A 43 11.17 -3.49 -12.48
N LEU A 44 10.60 -4.70 -12.43
CA LEU A 44 9.41 -5.00 -11.65
C LEU A 44 9.65 -4.81 -10.14
N LEU A 45 10.78 -5.29 -9.62
CA LEU A 45 11.16 -5.11 -8.21
C LEU A 45 11.23 -3.62 -7.84
N ALA A 46 11.91 -2.81 -8.65
CA ALA A 46 12.01 -1.37 -8.41
C ALA A 46 10.64 -0.70 -8.33
N ARG A 47 9.72 -1.04 -9.24
CA ARG A 47 8.36 -0.49 -9.23
C ARG A 47 7.53 -0.99 -8.04
N GLN A 48 7.73 -2.23 -7.61
CA GLN A 48 7.08 -2.77 -6.41
C GLN A 48 7.58 -2.04 -5.15
N ASP A 49 8.89 -1.76 -5.06
CA ASP A 49 9.48 -0.99 -3.95
C ASP A 49 8.92 0.44 -3.91
N GLU A 50 8.85 1.11 -5.07
CA GLU A 50 8.23 2.44 -5.19
C GLU A 50 6.77 2.42 -4.73
N ARG A 51 6.00 1.40 -5.15
CA ARG A 51 4.60 1.25 -4.75
C ARG A 51 4.45 1.00 -3.26
N MET A 52 5.31 0.18 -2.67
CA MET A 52 5.33 -0.06 -1.23
C MET A 52 5.62 1.23 -0.46
N GLN A 53 6.56 2.05 -0.95
CA GLN A 53 6.86 3.34 -0.32
C GLN A 53 5.64 4.28 -0.37
N GLN A 54 4.99 4.42 -1.52
CA GLN A 54 3.77 5.22 -1.67
C GLN A 54 2.67 4.78 -0.70
N LEU A 55 2.47 3.46 -0.54
CA LEU A 55 1.47 2.93 0.38
C LEU A 55 1.79 3.22 1.84
N ARG A 56 3.08 3.20 2.23
CA ARG A 56 3.50 3.59 3.58
C ARG A 56 3.21 5.07 3.84
N ASP A 57 3.54 5.94 2.90
CA ASP A 57 3.29 7.38 3.04
C ASP A 57 1.79 7.67 3.21
N VAL A 58 0.94 6.97 2.43
CA VAL A 58 -0.53 7.06 2.57
C VAL A 58 -1.01 6.57 3.94
N LEU A 59 -0.46 5.46 4.45
CA LEU A 59 -0.83 4.95 5.78
C LEU A 59 -0.43 5.93 6.88
N ASP A 60 0.75 6.54 6.80
CA ASP A 60 1.23 7.51 7.78
C ASP A 60 0.35 8.77 7.80
N GLU A 61 -0.06 9.27 6.64
CA GLU A 61 -1.02 10.37 6.53
C GLU A 61 -2.38 10.01 7.17
N LEU A 62 -2.94 8.84 6.86
CA LEU A 62 -4.19 8.37 7.47
C LEU A 62 -4.09 8.23 8.99
N HIS A 63 -2.95 7.75 9.51
CA HIS A 63 -2.71 7.70 10.95
C HIS A 63 -2.70 9.11 11.58
N GLY A 64 -2.10 10.09 10.91
CA GLY A 64 -2.13 11.49 11.31
C GLY A 64 -3.57 12.04 11.40
N GLN A 65 -4.38 11.79 10.38
CA GLN A 65 -5.78 12.20 10.33
C GLN A 65 -6.60 11.57 11.46
N ILE A 66 -6.45 10.26 11.69
CA ILE A 66 -7.13 9.56 12.80
C ILE A 66 -6.70 10.11 14.15
N ALA A 67 -5.41 10.39 14.35
CA ALA A 67 -4.90 10.96 15.59
C ALA A 67 -5.47 12.37 15.85
N ALA A 68 -5.60 13.20 14.81
CA ALA A 68 -6.24 14.50 14.90
C ALA A 68 -7.71 14.39 15.30
N LEU A 69 -8.48 13.50 14.66
CA LEU A 69 -9.89 13.27 14.98
C LEU A 69 -10.09 12.77 16.43
N ARG A 70 -9.18 11.93 16.93
CA ARG A 70 -9.21 11.45 18.32
C ARG A 70 -8.97 12.55 19.36
N ARG A 71 -8.29 13.64 19.00
CA ARG A 71 -8.03 14.79 19.88
C ARG A 71 -9.21 15.76 19.96
N VAL A 72 -10.18 15.68 19.04
CA VAL A 72 -11.39 16.51 19.10
C VAL A 72 -12.18 16.09 20.35
N PRO A 73 -12.39 16.99 21.33
CA PRO A 73 -13.19 16.68 22.49
C PRO A 73 -14.59 16.29 22.06
N ARG A 74 -15.09 15.15 22.52
CA ARG A 74 -16.52 14.85 22.41
C ARG A 74 -17.25 15.85 23.29
N MET A 75 -17.80 16.91 22.69
CA MET A 75 -18.78 17.78 23.36
C MET A 75 -19.91 16.86 23.85
N ARG A 76 -19.95 16.58 25.15
CA ARG A 76 -21.17 16.07 25.77
C ARG A 76 -22.16 17.22 25.69
N GLY A 77 -23.14 17.11 24.80
CA GLY A 77 -24.17 18.13 24.55
C GLY A 77 -25.04 18.51 25.75
N ASP A 78 -24.81 17.92 26.92
CA ASP A 78 -25.56 18.17 28.16
C ASP A 78 -24.85 19.10 29.16
N ILE A 79 -23.71 19.69 28.81
CA ILE A 79 -23.04 20.66 29.70
C ILE A 79 -23.15 22.06 29.09
N PRO A 80 -24.05 22.94 29.58
CA PRO A 80 -24.07 24.33 29.17
C PRO A 80 -22.76 25.00 29.60
N ILE A 81 -22.01 25.52 28.62
CA ILE A 81 -20.82 26.34 28.86
C ILE A 81 -21.29 27.79 28.93
N LEU A 82 -21.15 28.42 30.10
CA LEU A 82 -21.37 29.85 30.26
C LEU A 82 -20.19 30.58 29.59
N LEU A 83 -20.44 31.25 28.46
CA LEU A 83 -19.50 32.18 27.87
C LEU A 83 -19.69 33.52 28.58
N ASP A 84 -18.72 33.91 29.40
CA ASP A 84 -18.68 35.28 29.93
C ASP A 84 -18.14 36.17 28.80
N VAL A 85 -19.01 36.99 28.24
CA VAL A 85 -18.65 38.04 27.30
C VAL A 85 -18.61 39.33 28.08
N ASP A 86 -17.39 39.73 28.47
CA ASP A 86 -17.13 41.08 28.98
C ASP A 86 -17.43 42.07 27.84
N LEU A 87 -18.47 42.87 28.06
CA LEU A 87 -18.94 43.96 27.18
C LEU A 87 -18.16 45.25 27.41
#